data_AF-A0A834LYV7-F1
#
_entry.id   AF-A0A834LYV7-F1
#
_cell.length_a   1.000
_cell.length_b   1.000
_cell.length_c   1.000
_cell.angle_alpha   90.00
_cell.angle_beta   90.00
_cell.angle_gamma   90.00
#
_symmetry.space_group_name_H-M   'P 1'
#
loop_
_entity.id
_entity.type
_entity.pdbx_description
1 polymer ?
#
loop_
_entity_poly.entity_id
_entity_poly.type
_entity_poly.pdbx_seq_one_letter_code
_entity_poly.pdbx_strand_id
1 'polypeptide(L)'
;MRVMTCRRSEIDGKILARRLGCNKEGHCLSTQGTLGSVRKQRESTREGCKAMILVKSDKDGKWVVTKFVKDHNHPLVTAPREVRPAMVRLPEFFLNPLGAAFVCYTYYFWGFDCIYTSANDEKDKKIQELTTEIQGKKRLSALYQDQLTAFMKEVEEHSNQLSKKVQKVVNNLKEFEPLEKELSQLR
;
A
#
# COMPACT_ATOMS: atom_id res chain seq x y z
N MET A 1 15.24 -12.94 9.12
CA MET A 1 14.72 -13.74 10.24
C MET A 1 13.68 -14.70 9.69
N ARG A 2 13.74 -15.98 10.03
CA ARG A 2 12.76 -17.00 9.62
C ARG A 2 12.13 -17.65 10.86
N VAL A 3 10.89 -18.12 10.74
CA VAL A 3 10.23 -18.92 11.80
C VAL A 3 10.84 -20.31 11.78
N MET A 4 11.45 -20.71 12.90
CA MET A 4 12.13 -22.00 13.05
C MET A 4 11.17 -23.03 13.64
N THR A 5 10.54 -22.71 14.76
CA THR A 5 9.54 -23.55 15.40
C THR A 5 8.36 -22.70 15.88
N CYS A 6 7.16 -23.27 15.80
CA CYS A 6 5.92 -22.64 16.22
C CYS A 6 5.14 -23.68 17.01
N ARG A 7 4.90 -23.43 18.29
CA ARG A 7 4.08 -24.28 19.16
C ARG A 7 2.70 -23.66 19.29
N ARG A 8 1.66 -24.46 19.05
CA ARG A 8 0.26 -24.05 19.19
C ARG A 8 -0.41 -24.82 20.32
N SER A 9 -1.47 -24.25 20.87
CA SER A 9 -2.41 -24.93 21.75
C SER A 9 -3.20 -25.95 20.93
N GLU A 10 -3.38 -27.15 21.47
CA GLU A 10 -4.17 -28.21 20.83
C GLU A 10 -5.67 -27.93 20.89
N ILE A 11 -6.12 -27.15 21.88
CA ILE A 11 -7.53 -26.85 22.11
C ILE A 11 -7.97 -25.64 21.29
N ASP A 12 -7.24 -24.52 21.42
CA ASP A 12 -7.62 -23.23 20.82
C ASP A 12 -6.93 -22.94 19.48
N GLY A 13 -5.92 -23.73 19.08
CA GLY A 13 -5.06 -23.44 17.92
C GLY A 13 -4.18 -22.18 18.08
N LYS A 14 -4.31 -21.45 19.19
CA LYS A 14 -3.53 -20.24 19.53
C LYS A 14 -2.04 -20.55 19.63
N ILE A 15 -1.21 -19.61 19.22
CA ILE A 15 0.24 -19.78 19.26
C ILE A 15 0.72 -19.53 20.68
N LEU A 16 1.40 -20.53 21.26
CA LEU A 16 1.93 -20.47 22.62
C LEU A 16 3.40 -20.09 22.67
N ALA A 17 4.15 -20.45 21.62
CA ALA A 17 5.57 -20.11 21.54
C ALA A 17 6.04 -20.04 20.08
N ARG A 18 6.99 -19.15 19.82
CA ARG A 18 7.62 -19.00 18.51
C ARG A 18 9.12 -18.82 18.65
N ARG A 19 9.88 -19.66 17.95
CA ARG A 19 11.32 -19.49 17.74
C ARG A 19 11.56 -18.82 16.40
N LEU A 20 12.15 -17.66 16.43
CA LEU A 20 12.64 -16.91 15.26
C LEU A 20 14.16 -17.05 15.21
N GLY A 21 14.74 -17.26 14.04
CA GLY A 21 16.20 -17.30 13.92
C GLY A 21 16.71 -16.74 12.60
N CYS A 22 18.03 -16.62 12.50
CA CYS A 22 18.67 -16.05 11.32
C CYS A 22 18.37 -16.87 10.05
N ASN A 23 18.28 -16.21 8.90
CA ASN A 23 18.13 -16.90 7.62
C ASN A 23 19.34 -17.79 7.32
N LYS A 24 20.52 -17.41 7.83
CA LYS A 24 21.77 -18.16 7.76
C LYS A 24 21.96 -19.16 8.92
N GLU A 25 20.92 -19.47 9.69
CA GLU A 25 20.98 -20.45 10.77
C GLU A 25 21.12 -21.89 10.25
N GLY A 26 22.01 -22.66 10.90
CA GLY A 26 22.33 -24.06 10.65
C GLY A 26 23.56 -24.25 9.75
N HIS A 27 24.11 -25.46 9.73
CA HIS A 27 25.08 -25.88 8.71
C HIS A 27 24.36 -26.88 7.78
N CYS A 28 24.56 -26.78 6.47
CA CYS A 28 24.16 -27.85 5.57
C CYS A 28 25.22 -28.95 5.65
N LEU A 29 25.00 -29.95 6.51
CA LEU A 29 25.75 -31.18 6.38
C LEU A 29 25.13 -31.93 5.20
N SER A 30 25.73 -31.83 4.02
CA SER A 30 25.52 -32.88 3.01
C SER A 30 26.11 -34.14 3.61
N THR A 31 25.26 -34.99 4.19
CA THR A 31 25.69 -36.33 4.56
C THR A 31 26.28 -36.95 3.32
N GLN A 32 27.57 -37.32 3.40
CA GLN A 32 28.31 -38.03 2.37
C GLN A 32 27.56 -39.33 2.06
N GLY A 33 26.67 -39.27 1.06
CA GLY A 33 26.03 -40.43 0.48
C GLY A 33 27.05 -41.13 -0.39
N THR A 34 27.61 -42.21 0.13
CA THR A 34 28.37 -43.19 -0.65
C THR A 34 27.54 -43.63 -1.87
N LEU A 35 28.14 -43.50 -3.06
CA LEU A 35 27.66 -43.97 -4.36
C LEU A 35 26.32 -43.39 -4.89
N GLY A 36 26.41 -42.48 -5.86
CA GLY A 36 25.36 -42.32 -6.88
C GLY A 36 24.87 -40.89 -7.15
N SER A 37 25.15 -40.42 -8.37
CA SER A 37 24.56 -39.28 -9.08
C SER A 37 24.98 -37.85 -8.66
N VAL A 38 25.77 -37.25 -9.53
CA VAL A 38 26.24 -35.85 -9.51
C VAL A 38 25.05 -34.91 -9.76
N ARG A 39 24.30 -34.56 -8.70
CA ARG A 39 23.56 -33.29 -8.68
C ARG A 39 24.48 -32.24 -8.07
N LYS A 40 24.83 -31.22 -8.86
CA LYS A 40 25.66 -30.08 -8.42
C LYS A 40 25.14 -29.57 -7.09
N GLN A 41 25.92 -29.77 -6.04
CA GLN A 41 25.54 -29.43 -4.68
C GLN A 41 25.42 -27.90 -4.59
N ARG A 42 24.21 -27.40 -4.34
CA ARG A 42 23.98 -25.97 -4.19
C ARG A 42 24.77 -25.49 -2.96
N GLU A 43 25.70 -24.57 -3.16
CA GLU A 43 26.47 -23.98 -2.07
C GLU A 43 25.54 -23.49 -0.96
N SER A 44 25.77 -23.98 0.26
CA SER A 44 24.87 -23.69 1.35
C SER A 44 25.05 -22.25 1.80
N THR A 45 24.01 -21.44 1.68
CA THR A 45 23.98 -20.04 2.16
C THR A 45 23.86 -19.93 3.69
N ARG A 46 24.00 -21.06 4.41
CA ARG A 46 23.83 -21.14 5.87
C ARG A 46 25.19 -21.25 6.53
N GLU A 47 25.59 -20.15 7.16
CA GLU A 47 26.91 -19.96 7.76
C GLU A 47 26.98 -20.47 9.21
N GLY A 48 26.00 -21.27 9.68
CA GLY A 48 25.97 -21.72 11.06
C GLY A 48 25.48 -20.68 12.07
N CYS A 49 24.80 -19.64 11.62
CA CYS A 49 24.42 -18.52 12.48
C CYS A 49 23.51 -18.97 13.64
N LYS A 50 23.85 -18.62 14.88
CA LYS A 50 23.07 -18.99 16.07
C LYS A 50 22.11 -17.90 16.56
N ALA A 51 22.07 -16.75 15.87
CA ALA A 51 21.19 -15.65 16.25
C ALA A 51 19.71 -16.09 16.21
N MET A 52 19.03 -15.92 17.34
CA MET A 52 17.66 -16.40 17.55
C MET A 52 16.91 -15.62 18.64
N ILE A 53 15.59 -15.62 18.54
CA ILE A 53 14.68 -15.12 19.58
C ILE A 53 13.63 -16.19 19.84
N LEU A 54 13.43 -16.56 21.11
CA LEU A 54 12.34 -17.42 21.54
C LEU A 54 11.34 -16.60 22.35
N VAL A 55 10.13 -16.48 21.83
CA VAL A 55 9.03 -15.77 22.49
C VAL A 55 7.98 -16.78 22.93
N LYS A 56 7.46 -16.64 24.15
CA LYS A 56 6.38 -17.46 24.70
C LYS A 56 5.24 -16.57 25.18
N SER A 57 4.01 -17.03 25.06
CA SER A 57 2.85 -16.36 25.65
C SER A 57 2.63 -16.91 27.06
N ASP A 58 2.52 -16.02 28.04
CA ASP A 58 2.11 -16.36 29.40
C ASP A 58 0.59 -16.57 29.49
N LYS A 59 0.14 -17.07 30.65
CA LYS A 59 -1.29 -17.31 30.93
C LYS A 59 -2.13 -16.04 30.83
N ASP A 60 -1.53 -14.88 31.08
CA ASP A 60 -2.15 -13.56 30.97
C ASP A 60 -2.19 -13.02 29.53
N GLY A 61 -1.76 -13.82 28.55
CA GLY A 61 -1.69 -13.42 27.14
C GLY A 61 -0.53 -12.48 26.80
N LYS A 62 0.32 -12.13 27.77
CA LYS A 62 1.54 -11.34 27.55
C LYS A 62 2.62 -12.18 26.87
N TRP A 63 3.35 -11.59 25.94
CA TRP A 63 4.46 -12.24 25.26
C TRP A 63 5.78 -11.90 25.92
N VAL A 64 6.53 -12.91 26.32
CA VAL A 64 7.83 -12.78 26.97
C VAL A 64 8.94 -13.37 26.11
N VAL A 65 10.04 -12.63 25.96
CA VAL A 65 11.24 -13.11 25.30
C VAL A 65 12.01 -13.96 26.30
N THR A 66 12.04 -15.27 26.06
CA THR A 66 12.66 -16.25 26.97
C THR A 66 14.11 -16.55 26.62
N LYS A 67 14.50 -16.38 25.35
CA LYS A 67 15.90 -16.49 24.90
C LYS A 67 16.14 -15.49 23.78
N PHE A 68 17.22 -14.73 23.87
CA PHE A 68 17.63 -13.78 22.83
C PHE A 68 19.13 -13.91 22.59
N VAL A 69 19.49 -14.22 21.34
CA VAL A 69 20.87 -14.26 20.87
C VAL A 69 20.97 -13.24 19.74
N LYS A 70 21.56 -12.08 20.05
CA LYS A 70 21.71 -10.97 19.12
C LYS A 70 22.84 -11.20 18.12
N ASP A 71 23.90 -11.88 18.55
CA ASP A 71 25.14 -11.94 17.80
C ASP A 71 25.04 -12.82 16.56
N HIS A 72 25.48 -12.26 15.44
CA HIS A 72 25.60 -12.93 14.16
C HIS A 72 27.07 -13.24 13.89
N ASN A 73 27.35 -14.43 13.39
CA ASN A 73 28.68 -14.82 12.91
C ASN A 73 28.97 -14.35 11.48
N HIS A 74 28.18 -13.42 10.96
CA HIS A 74 28.28 -12.88 9.62
C HIS A 74 27.93 -11.39 9.64
N PRO A 75 28.43 -10.58 8.71
CA PRO A 75 28.02 -9.20 8.61
C PRO A 75 26.50 -9.14 8.43
N LEU A 76 25.85 -8.35 9.28
CA LEU A 76 24.46 -7.98 9.06
C LEU A 76 24.46 -7.14 7.79
N VAL A 77 23.97 -7.71 6.69
CA VAL A 77 23.78 -6.95 5.45
C VAL A 77 22.65 -5.96 5.71
N THR A 78 22.98 -4.78 6.23
CA THR A 78 22.21 -3.55 6.10
C THR A 78 22.37 -3.04 4.66
N ALA A 79 22.04 -3.89 3.69
CA ALA A 79 21.64 -3.34 2.40
C ALA A 79 20.39 -2.50 2.70
N PRO A 80 20.30 -1.27 2.18
CA PRO A 80 19.02 -0.58 2.11
C PRO A 80 18.14 -1.50 1.28
N ARG A 81 17.35 -2.35 1.95
CA ARG A 81 16.24 -2.98 1.26
C ARG A 81 15.38 -1.80 0.91
N GLU A 82 15.36 -1.45 -0.38
CA GLU A 82 14.26 -0.70 -0.95
C GLU A 82 13.01 -1.33 -0.37
N VAL A 83 12.40 -0.62 0.56
CA VAL A 83 11.15 -1.04 1.16
C VAL A 83 10.21 -0.95 -0.03
N ARG A 84 9.98 -2.09 -0.71
CA ARG A 84 8.78 -2.22 -1.55
C ARG A 84 7.67 -1.83 -0.60
N PRO A 85 6.99 -0.68 -0.80
CA PRO A 85 5.94 -0.31 0.12
C PRO A 85 4.92 -1.43 0.04
N ALA A 86 4.82 -2.23 1.10
CA ALA A 86 3.63 -3.02 1.29
C ALA A 86 2.53 -1.96 1.40
N MET A 87 1.57 -1.99 0.48
CA MET A 87 0.39 -1.14 0.53
C MET A 87 -0.32 -1.42 1.85
N VAL A 88 0.02 -0.65 2.88
CA VAL A 88 -0.62 -0.73 4.18
C VAL A 88 -1.98 -0.07 3.97
N ARG A 89 -3.04 -0.87 4.08
CA ARG A 89 -4.42 -0.39 4.12
C ARG A 89 -4.50 0.66 5.24
N LEU A 90 -4.71 1.93 4.87
CA LEU A 90 -4.88 3.03 5.81
C LEU A 90 -5.99 2.68 6.81
N PRO A 91 -5.81 2.93 8.11
CA PRO A 91 -6.86 2.72 9.10
C PRO A 91 -7.98 3.72 8.82
N GLU A 92 -9.23 3.23 8.75
CA GLU A 92 -10.38 4.11 8.67
C GLU A 92 -10.48 4.97 9.93
N PHE A 93 -10.62 6.28 9.72
CA PHE A 93 -10.80 7.27 10.77
C PHE A 93 -12.19 7.12 11.39
N PHE A 94 -12.29 6.66 12.63
CA PHE A 94 -13.52 6.80 13.41
C PHE A 94 -13.54 8.19 14.04
N LEU A 95 -14.48 9.04 13.60
CA LEU A 95 -14.84 10.26 14.33
C LEU A 95 -15.64 9.85 15.57
N ASN A 96 -15.19 10.30 16.76
CA ASN A 96 -16.04 10.27 17.94
C ASN A 96 -17.20 11.27 17.80
N PRO A 97 -18.33 11.11 18.53
CA PRO A 97 -19.49 12.00 18.47
C PRO A 97 -19.22 13.48 18.79
N LEU A 98 -18.03 13.81 19.29
CA LEU A 98 -17.59 15.19 19.60
C LEU A 98 -16.62 15.76 18.54
N GLY A 99 -16.37 15.06 17.43
CA GLY A 99 -15.59 15.58 16.30
C GLY A 99 -14.05 15.57 16.46
N ALA A 100 -13.51 14.86 17.47
CA ALA A 100 -12.07 14.77 17.67
C ALA A 100 -11.46 13.52 16.98
N ALA A 101 -10.46 13.74 16.11
CA ALA A 101 -9.64 12.68 15.53
C ALA A 101 -8.48 12.34 16.49
N PHE A 102 -8.52 11.15 17.09
CA PHE A 102 -7.44 10.65 17.95
C PHE A 102 -6.56 9.68 17.17
N VAL A 103 -5.27 10.02 17.04
CA VAL A 103 -4.24 9.03 16.67
C VAL A 103 -3.69 8.45 17.98
N CYS A 104 -3.83 7.14 18.18
CA CYS A 104 -3.26 6.47 19.35
C CYS A 104 -1.73 6.38 19.20
N TYR A 105 -1.01 7.38 19.72
CA TYR A 105 0.44 7.37 19.89
C TYR A 105 0.80 7.87 21.29
N THR A 106 0.69 7.03 22.30
CA THR A 106 1.16 7.39 23.67
C THR A 106 1.99 6.32 24.35
N TYR A 107 2.68 5.45 23.60
CA TYR A 107 3.73 4.59 24.19
C TYR A 107 4.92 4.41 23.27
N TYR A 108 5.79 5.42 23.14
CA TYR A 108 7.24 5.25 22.94
C TYR A 108 7.95 6.55 23.37
N PHE A 109 8.12 6.70 24.69
CA PHE A 109 8.91 7.78 25.30
C PHE A 109 10.33 7.23 25.56
N TRP A 110 11.30 7.71 24.77
CA TRP A 110 12.75 7.84 25.01
C TRP A 110 13.63 6.58 25.07
N GLY A 111 14.48 6.43 24.03
CA GLY A 111 15.66 5.56 24.11
C GLY A 111 16.34 5.13 22.80
N PHE A 112 16.10 5.77 21.63
CA PHE A 112 16.67 5.31 20.35
C PHE A 112 17.13 6.41 19.37
N ASP A 113 17.46 7.62 19.85
CA ASP A 113 17.71 8.78 18.97
C ASP A 113 19.19 9.18 18.82
N CYS A 114 20.14 8.24 18.70
CA CYS A 114 21.56 8.64 18.55
C CYS A 114 22.31 8.11 17.32
N ILE A 115 21.65 7.42 16.37
CA ILE A 115 22.31 6.95 15.13
C ILE A 115 21.54 7.32 13.84
N TYR A 116 20.30 7.84 13.94
CA TYR A 116 19.40 8.03 12.79
C TYR A 116 19.34 9.48 12.22
N THR A 117 20.10 10.44 12.72
CA THR A 117 19.83 11.87 12.41
C THR A 117 20.68 12.46 11.27
N SER A 118 21.97 12.17 11.13
CA SER A 118 22.81 12.93 10.17
C SER A 118 22.62 12.62 8.68
N ALA A 119 22.09 11.46 8.31
CA ALA A 119 21.94 11.03 6.90
C ALA A 119 20.48 11.05 6.38
N ASN A 120 19.50 11.28 7.27
CA ASN A 120 18.09 11.38 6.91
C ASN A 120 17.64 12.83 6.73
N ASP A 121 18.25 13.80 7.41
CA ASP A 121 17.87 15.22 7.29
C ASP A 121 17.88 15.75 5.85
N GLU A 122 18.84 15.31 5.01
CA GLU A 122 18.89 15.72 3.60
C GLU A 122 17.81 15.04 2.74
N LYS A 123 17.48 13.79 3.06
CA LYS A 123 16.38 13.06 2.40
C LYS A 123 15.03 13.59 2.84
N ASP A 124 14.86 13.90 4.12
CA ASP A 124 13.64 14.48 4.69
C ASP A 124 13.40 15.89 4.15
N LYS A 125 14.46 16.70 3.98
CA LYS A 125 14.39 17.97 3.23
C LYS A 125 13.95 17.76 1.78
N LYS A 126 14.50 16.76 1.08
CA LYS A 126 14.10 16.46 -0.30
C LYS A 126 12.67 15.95 -0.40
N ILE A 127 12.22 15.15 0.58
CA ILE A 127 10.84 14.70 0.69
C ILE A 127 9.92 15.91 0.89
N GLN A 128 10.27 16.84 1.78
CA GLN A 128 9.49 18.04 2.03
C GLN A 128 9.41 18.94 0.78
N GLU A 129 10.53 19.16 0.09
CA GLU A 129 10.61 19.93 -1.15
C GLU A 129 9.78 19.30 -2.27
N LEU A 130 9.93 17.99 -2.51
CA LEU A 130 9.12 17.30 -3.52
C LEU A 130 7.64 17.28 -3.15
N THR A 131 7.30 17.23 -1.86
CA THR A 131 5.92 17.28 -1.39
C THR A 131 5.28 18.63 -1.71
N THR A 132 5.97 19.75 -1.47
CA THR A 132 5.44 21.08 -1.81
C THR A 132 5.34 21.30 -3.31
N GLU A 133 6.29 20.78 -4.10
CA GLU A 133 6.23 20.83 -5.56
C GLU A 133 5.03 20.04 -6.10
N ILE A 134 4.81 18.81 -5.60
CA ILE A 134 3.65 18.00 -5.96
C ILE A 134 2.34 18.70 -5.57
N GLN A 135 2.27 19.30 -4.39
CA GLN A 135 1.08 20.07 -3.97
C GLN A 135 0.83 21.27 -4.89
N GLY A 136 1.88 21.98 -5.32
CA GLY A 136 1.77 23.06 -6.31
C GLY A 136 1.22 22.57 -7.64
N LYS A 137 1.78 21.48 -8.18
CA LYS A 137 1.32 20.86 -9.44
C LYS A 137 -0.13 20.37 -9.35
N LYS A 138 -0.55 19.81 -8.21
CA LYS A 138 -1.95 19.41 -7.97
C LYS A 138 -2.90 20.60 -7.99
N ARG A 139 -2.53 21.74 -7.40
CA ARG A 139 -3.33 22.97 -7.44
C ARG A 139 -3.46 23.50 -8.87
N LEU A 140 -2.36 23.53 -9.63
CA LEU A 140 -2.38 23.90 -11.05
C LEU A 140 -3.27 22.97 -11.87
N SER A 141 -3.17 21.66 -11.65
CA SER A 141 -4.02 20.67 -12.34
C SER A 141 -5.51 20.88 -12.07
N ALA A 142 -5.88 21.25 -10.85
CA ALA A 142 -7.28 21.54 -10.50
C ALA A 142 -7.80 22.76 -11.29
N LEU A 143 -7.01 23.83 -11.39
CA LEU A 143 -7.38 25.01 -12.17
C LEU A 143 -7.58 24.69 -13.66
N TYR A 144 -6.67 23.90 -14.26
CA TYR A 144 -6.83 23.45 -15.64
C TYR A 144 -8.08 22.58 -15.82
N GLN A 145 -8.39 21.70 -14.87
CA GLN A 145 -9.61 20.89 -14.89
C GLN A 145 -10.88 21.73 -14.76
N ASP A 146 -10.88 22.74 -13.89
CA ASP A 146 -12.01 23.65 -13.72
C ASP A 146 -12.27 24.45 -15.00
N GLN A 147 -11.20 24.94 -15.63
CA GLN A 147 -11.29 25.66 -16.90
C GLN A 147 -11.86 24.78 -18.02
N LEU A 148 -11.36 23.54 -18.14
CA LEU A 148 -11.88 22.58 -19.12
C LEU A 148 -13.35 22.24 -18.85
N THR A 149 -13.72 22.08 -17.58
CA THR A 149 -15.10 21.77 -17.19
C THR A 149 -16.05 22.93 -17.54
N ALA A 150 -15.64 24.18 -17.29
CA ALA A 150 -16.40 25.37 -17.67
C ALA A 150 -16.57 25.46 -19.20
N PHE A 151 -15.50 25.24 -19.96
CA PHE A 151 -15.55 25.25 -21.43
C PHE A 151 -16.47 24.16 -21.98
N MET A 152 -16.35 22.92 -21.48
CA MET A 152 -17.21 21.82 -21.92
C MET A 152 -18.69 22.11 -21.64
N LYS A 153 -19.01 22.76 -20.51
CA LYS A 153 -20.38 23.18 -20.18
C LYS A 153 -20.92 24.23 -21.16
N GLU A 154 -20.10 25.18 -21.58
CA GLU A 154 -20.50 26.17 -22.60
C GLU A 154 -20.79 25.50 -23.96
N VAL A 155 -19.94 24.57 -24.38
CA VAL A 155 -20.14 23.82 -25.63
C VAL A 155 -21.43 22.99 -25.59
N GLU A 156 -21.67 22.29 -24.48
CA GLU A 156 -22.89 21.49 -24.30
C GLU A 156 -24.16 22.36 -24.29
N GLU A 157 -24.12 23.50 -23.62
CA GLU A 157 -25.23 24.46 -23.61
C GLU A 157 -25.54 24.99 -25.02
N HIS A 158 -24.50 25.37 -25.77
CA HIS A 158 -24.68 25.82 -27.16
C HIS A 158 -25.25 24.71 -28.05
N SER A 159 -24.78 23.47 -27.90
CA SER A 159 -25.33 22.30 -28.59
C SER A 159 -26.82 22.09 -28.28
N ASN A 160 -27.19 22.17 -27.01
CA ASN A 160 -28.58 22.07 -26.57
C ASN A 160 -29.46 23.20 -27.12
N GLN A 161 -28.94 24.42 -27.19
CA GLN A 161 -29.65 25.56 -27.77
C GLN A 161 -29.88 25.38 -29.27
N LEU A 162 -28.88 24.90 -30.01
CA LEU A 162 -29.03 24.56 -31.43
C LEU A 162 -30.07 23.46 -31.63
N SER A 163 -30.02 22.39 -30.82
CA SER A 163 -30.99 21.31 -30.86
C SER A 163 -32.43 21.81 -30.64
N LYS A 164 -32.65 22.67 -29.65
CA LYS A 164 -33.95 23.31 -29.40
C LYS A 164 -34.44 24.14 -30.60
N LYS A 165 -33.55 24.91 -31.24
CA LYS A 165 -33.90 25.70 -32.43
C LYS A 165 -34.29 24.80 -33.60
N VAL A 166 -33.52 23.74 -33.86
CA VAL A 166 -33.83 22.75 -34.90
C VAL A 166 -35.18 22.09 -34.62
N GLN A 167 -35.42 21.66 -33.38
CA GLN A 167 -36.68 21.05 -32.98
C GLN A 167 -37.88 21.99 -33.21
N LYS A 168 -37.72 23.29 -32.94
CA LYS A 168 -38.75 24.28 -33.21
C LYS A 168 -39.07 24.39 -34.71
N VAL A 169 -38.05 24.43 -35.56
CA VAL A 169 -38.23 24.45 -37.02
C VAL A 169 -38.91 23.17 -37.51
N VAL A 170 -38.48 22.01 -37.02
CA VAL A 170 -39.08 20.71 -37.36
C VAL A 170 -40.55 20.66 -36.94
N ASN A 171 -40.89 21.14 -35.74
CA ASN A 171 -42.27 21.19 -35.27
C ASN A 171 -43.12 22.14 -36.13
N ASN A 172 -42.61 23.33 -36.44
CA ASN A 172 -43.30 24.26 -37.33
C ASN A 172 -43.56 23.64 -38.72
N LEU A 173 -42.61 22.88 -39.27
CA LEU A 173 -42.80 22.20 -40.57
C LEU A 173 -43.85 21.09 -40.48
N LYS A 174 -43.92 20.35 -39.37
CA LYS A 174 -44.94 19.31 -39.15
C LYS A 174 -46.36 19.86 -39.10
N GLU A 175 -46.56 21.13 -38.72
CA GLU A 175 -47.88 21.77 -38.75
C GLU A 175 -48.44 21.91 -40.17
N PHE A 176 -47.60 21.84 -41.21
CA PHE A 176 -48.01 21.89 -42.62
C PHE A 176 -48.22 20.51 -43.26
N GLU A 177 -47.87 19.42 -42.56
CA GLU A 177 -48.06 18.04 -43.00
C GLU A 177 -49.54 17.65 -43.29
N PRO A 178 -50.57 18.21 -42.60
CA PRO A 178 -51.97 17.97 -42.93
C PRO A 178 -52.40 18.61 -44.27
N LEU A 179 -51.83 19.77 -44.62
CA LEU A 179 -52.15 20.49 -45.86
C LEU A 179 -51.60 19.76 -47.08
N GLU A 180 -50.42 19.14 -46.97
CA GLU A 180 -49.89 18.26 -48.02
C GLU A 180 -50.74 17.00 -48.20
N LYS A 181 -51.28 16.42 -47.12
CA LYS A 181 -52.20 15.27 -47.19
C LYS A 181 -53.55 15.62 -47.83
N GLU A 182 -54.13 16.78 -47.54
CA GLU A 182 -55.38 17.23 -48.16
C GLU A 182 -55.19 17.55 -49.66
N LEU A 183 -54.09 18.22 -50.04
CA LEU A 183 -53.76 18.47 -51.45
C LEU A 183 -53.51 17.18 -52.24
N SER A 184 -53.02 16.12 -51.58
CA SER A 184 -52.80 14.80 -52.20
C SER A 184 -54.08 14.00 -52.38
N GLN A 185 -55.15 14.30 -51.63
CA GLN A 185 -56.47 13.68 -51.77
C GLN A 185 -57.34 14.37 -52.84
N LEU A 186 -56.96 15.58 -53.25
CA LEU A 186 -57.63 16.39 -54.27
C LEU A 186 -57.11 16.14 -55.71
N ARG A 187 -56.20 15.18 -55.88
CA ARG A 187 -55.61 14.76 -57.15
C ARG A 187 -56.03 13.34 -57.48
#